data_AF-A0A1A2Y525-F1
#
_entry.id   AF-A0A1A2Y525-F1
#
_cell.length_a   1.000
_cell.length_b   1.000
_cell.length_c   1.000
_cell.angle_alpha   90.00
_cell.angle_beta   90.00
_cell.angle_gamma   90.00
#
_symmetry.space_group_name_H-M   'P 1'
#
loop_
_entity.id
_entity.type
_entity.pdbx_description
1 polymer ?
#
loop_
_entity_poly.entity_id
_entity_poly.type
_entity_poly.pdbx_seq_one_letter_code
_entity_poly.pdbx_strand_id
1 'polypeptide(L)'
;MVYDPTQPPIGDNVNTANLETLAQPYPQVVAGTPNSWSFDNGVFQFSYSTEHADGTGAFAAGSQTTISVPTVEFPSGYQVTVTGGEVISAPNAPALIIASNAGATAVSVTVSPAATG
;
A
#
# COMPACT_ATOMS: atom_id res chain seq x y z
N MET A 1 0.47 -8.92 15.08
CA MET A 1 0.87 -8.39 16.39
C MET A 1 0.79 -9.54 17.38
N VAL A 2 1.90 -9.93 18.01
CA VAL A 2 1.92 -11.03 19.00
C VAL A 2 1.48 -10.45 20.34
N TYR A 3 0.49 -11.07 20.98
CA TYR A 3 -0.21 -10.50 22.13
C TYR A 3 0.47 -10.77 23.48
N ASP A 4 1.36 -11.77 23.60
CA ASP A 4 2.13 -12.05 24.82
C ASP A 4 3.37 -12.92 24.51
N PRO A 5 4.61 -12.49 24.86
CA PRO A 5 5.84 -13.22 24.53
C PRO A 5 6.18 -14.40 25.47
N THR A 6 5.29 -14.81 26.39
CA THR A 6 5.61 -15.85 27.39
C THR A 6 4.85 -17.18 27.27
N GLN A 7 3.98 -17.34 26.27
CA GLN A 7 3.23 -18.60 26.08
C GLN A 7 3.68 -19.38 24.84
N PRO A 8 3.72 -20.74 24.91
CA PRO A 8 4.16 -21.58 23.81
C PRO A 8 3.21 -21.47 22.60
N PRO A 9 3.74 -21.42 21.36
CA PRO A 9 2.96 -21.09 20.17
C PRO A 9 2.25 -22.34 19.63
N ILE A 10 1.19 -22.79 20.30
CA ILE A 10 0.29 -23.83 19.78
C ILE A 10 -1.19 -23.48 20.02
N GLY A 11 -1.98 -23.50 18.95
CA GLY A 11 -3.45 -23.39 18.97
C GLY A 11 -4.00 -21.98 19.21
N ASP A 12 -5.01 -21.57 18.42
CA ASP A 12 -5.86 -20.36 18.44
C ASP A 12 -5.22 -18.97 18.66
N ASN A 13 -3.92 -18.89 18.86
CA ASN A 13 -3.14 -17.65 18.99
C ASN A 13 -2.15 -17.46 17.83
N VAL A 14 -2.38 -18.20 16.74
CA VAL A 14 -1.69 -18.06 15.46
C VAL A 14 -2.75 -17.62 14.46
N ASN A 15 -2.81 -16.33 14.16
CA ASN A 15 -3.59 -15.86 13.02
C ASN A 15 -2.96 -16.48 11.77
N THR A 16 -3.69 -17.42 11.18
CA THR A 16 -3.33 -18.28 10.04
C THR A 16 -2.98 -17.51 8.75
N ALA A 17 -2.93 -16.18 8.78
CA ALA A 17 -2.45 -15.30 7.71
C ALA A 17 -0.91 -15.20 7.59
N ASN A 18 -0.14 -15.80 8.51
CA ASN A 18 1.32 -15.69 8.54
C ASN A 18 2.09 -16.64 7.58
N LEU A 19 1.42 -17.28 6.61
CA LEU A 19 2.08 -18.26 5.72
C LEU A 19 1.74 -18.14 4.22
N GLU A 20 1.50 -16.93 3.71
CA GLU A 20 1.67 -16.59 2.27
C GLU A 20 2.58 -15.35 2.09
N THR A 21 3.48 -15.13 3.04
CA THR A 21 4.40 -13.99 3.08
C THR A 21 5.75 -14.37 2.51
N LEU A 22 5.94 -14.14 1.21
CA LEU A 22 7.30 -13.81 0.76
C LEU A 22 7.37 -12.59 -0.17
N ALA A 23 6.27 -12.13 -0.77
CA ALA A 23 6.31 -11.00 -1.70
C ALA A 23 4.98 -10.23 -1.87
N GLN A 24 4.24 -9.92 -0.81
CA GLN A 24 3.01 -9.10 -0.96
C GLN A 24 3.33 -7.61 -1.21
N PRO A 25 2.46 -6.85 -1.90
CA PRO A 25 2.62 -5.41 -2.03
C PRO A 25 2.42 -4.69 -0.70
N TYR A 26 3.20 -3.63 -0.44
CA TYR A 26 3.10 -2.86 0.81
C TYR A 26 3.61 -1.41 0.67
N PRO A 27 3.08 -0.45 1.45
CA PRO A 27 3.59 0.92 1.45
C PRO A 27 4.97 0.98 2.11
N GLN A 28 5.97 1.51 1.41
CA GLN A 28 7.34 1.68 1.92
C GLN A 28 7.57 3.08 2.50
N VAL A 29 7.08 4.11 1.79
CA VAL A 29 7.21 5.52 2.18
C VAL A 29 5.87 6.18 1.93
N VAL A 30 5.34 6.90 2.92
CA VAL A 30 4.04 7.56 2.83
C VAL A 30 4.20 9.03 3.16
N ALA A 31 3.89 9.90 2.20
CA ALA A 31 3.85 11.34 2.41
C ALA A 31 2.51 11.74 3.06
N GLY A 32 2.31 11.27 4.29
CA GLY A 32 1.05 11.40 5.00
C GLY A 32 0.91 10.41 6.14
N THR A 33 -0.33 10.23 6.61
CA THR A 33 -0.65 9.26 7.66
C THR A 33 -1.40 8.06 7.06
N PRO A 34 -0.82 6.84 7.11
CA PRO A 34 -1.50 5.63 6.66
C PRO A 34 -2.81 5.39 7.43
N ASN A 35 -3.92 5.18 6.72
CA ASN A 35 -5.21 4.87 7.34
C ASN A 35 -5.45 3.36 7.36
N SER A 36 -5.34 2.71 6.20
CA SER A 36 -5.54 1.26 6.06
C SER A 36 -4.90 0.76 4.77
N TRP A 37 -4.48 -0.51 4.77
CA TRP A 37 -4.18 -1.24 3.55
C TRP A 37 -4.57 -2.71 3.68
N SER A 38 -4.85 -3.36 2.56
CA SER A 38 -5.06 -4.81 2.49
C SER A 38 -4.56 -5.35 1.15
N PHE A 39 -4.28 -6.65 1.12
CA PHE A 39 -3.97 -7.38 -0.10
C PHE A 39 -4.77 -8.68 -0.09
N ASP A 40 -5.85 -8.71 -0.88
CA ASP A 40 -6.79 -9.82 -0.90
C ASP A 40 -7.12 -10.16 -2.36
N ASN A 41 -7.09 -11.45 -2.69
CA ASN A 41 -7.41 -11.95 -4.04
C ASN A 41 -6.63 -11.24 -5.17
N GLY A 42 -5.34 -10.96 -4.96
CA GLY A 42 -4.48 -10.28 -5.94
C GLY A 42 -4.72 -8.77 -6.07
N VAL A 43 -5.59 -8.19 -5.24
CA VAL A 43 -5.89 -6.75 -5.25
C VAL A 43 -5.32 -6.11 -4.00
N PHE A 44 -4.41 -5.16 -4.20
CA PHE A 44 -3.87 -4.33 -3.12
C PHE A 44 -4.65 -3.02 -3.04
N GLN A 45 -5.14 -2.70 -1.84
CA GLN A 45 -5.82 -1.45 -1.55
C GLN A 45 -5.05 -0.71 -0.47
N PHE A 46 -4.87 0.59 -0.64
CA PHE A 46 -4.21 1.45 0.33
C PHE A 46 -4.85 2.82 0.38
N SER A 47 -5.04 3.35 1.59
CA SER A 47 -5.50 4.71 1.82
C SER A 47 -4.65 5.43 2.86
N TYR A 48 -4.41 6.72 2.65
CA TYR A 48 -3.71 7.59 3.60
C TYR A 48 -4.23 9.02 3.54
N SER A 49 -4.13 9.75 4.65
CA SER A 49 -4.34 11.21 4.67
C SER A 49 -3.05 11.92 4.24
N THR A 50 -3.15 13.08 3.59
CA THR A 50 -1.98 13.92 3.30
C THR A 50 -1.58 14.80 4.50
N GLU A 51 -2.33 14.72 5.60
CA GLU A 51 -2.06 15.44 6.82
C GLU A 51 -0.83 14.89 7.54
N HIS A 52 -0.07 15.78 8.17
CA HIS A 52 0.97 15.39 9.10
C HIS A 52 0.34 14.68 10.31
N ALA A 53 1.04 13.68 10.84
CA ALA A 53 0.54 12.88 11.96
C ALA A 53 0.32 13.70 13.25
N ASP A 54 0.98 14.86 13.39
CA ASP A 54 0.82 15.79 14.51
C ASP A 54 -0.33 16.80 14.31
N GLY A 55 -1.02 16.75 13.17
CA GLY A 55 -2.13 17.64 12.82
C GLY A 55 -1.72 19.08 12.52
N THR A 56 -0.42 19.40 12.39
CA THR A 56 0.03 20.79 12.22
C THR A 56 0.02 21.27 10.76
N GLY A 57 -0.47 20.47 9.83
CA GLY A 57 -0.49 20.79 8.41
C GLY A 57 -0.64 19.55 7.54
N ALA A 58 -0.36 19.74 6.25
CA ALA A 58 -0.37 18.68 5.26
C ALA A 58 0.90 18.72 4.40
N PHE A 59 1.30 17.54 3.93
CA PHE A 59 2.35 17.43 2.93
C PHE A 59 1.97 18.23 1.68
N ALA A 60 2.97 18.90 1.10
CA ALA A 60 2.76 19.73 -0.08
C ALA A 60 2.25 18.90 -1.28
N ALA A 61 1.60 19.57 -2.23
CA ALA A 61 1.26 18.96 -3.51
C ALA A 61 2.52 18.38 -4.19
N GLY A 62 2.37 17.24 -4.86
CA GLY A 62 3.47 16.53 -5.49
C GLY A 62 4.33 15.71 -4.52
N SER A 63 4.00 15.68 -3.22
CA SER A 63 4.71 14.82 -2.27
C SER A 63 4.53 13.35 -2.62
N GLN A 64 5.60 12.57 -2.49
CA GLN A 64 5.67 11.24 -3.04
C GLN A 64 5.47 10.15 -2.00
N THR A 65 4.60 9.21 -2.34
CA THR A 65 4.39 7.95 -1.63
C THR A 65 4.93 6.81 -2.50
N THR A 66 5.70 5.91 -1.91
CA THR A 66 6.28 4.73 -2.59
C THR A 66 5.65 3.46 -2.05
N ILE A 67 5.17 2.61 -2.95
CA ILE A 67 4.55 1.32 -2.67
C ILE A 67 5.41 0.24 -3.35
N SER A 68 5.85 -0.77 -2.60
CA SER A 68 6.50 -1.93 -3.19
C SER A 68 5.44 -2.80 -3.84
N VAL A 69 5.63 -3.16 -5.10
CA VAL A 69 4.73 -4.01 -5.88
C VAL A 69 5.57 -5.13 -6.50
N PRO A 70 5.78 -6.25 -5.78
CA PRO A 70 6.63 -7.32 -6.26
C PRO A 70 6.12 -7.91 -7.58
N THR A 71 6.99 -8.05 -8.57
CA THR A 71 6.63 -8.55 -9.90
C THR A 71 6.15 -10.01 -9.89
N VAL A 72 6.50 -10.78 -8.86
CA VAL A 72 6.03 -12.16 -8.67
C VAL A 72 4.52 -12.25 -8.41
N GLU A 73 3.93 -11.23 -7.79
CA GLU A 73 2.47 -11.14 -7.57
C GLU A 73 1.72 -10.69 -8.84
N PHE A 74 2.43 -10.01 -9.75
CA PHE A 74 1.88 -9.43 -10.97
C PHE A 74 2.74 -9.82 -12.18
N PRO A 75 2.82 -11.12 -12.53
CA PRO A 75 3.70 -11.60 -13.60
C PRO A 75 3.33 -11.05 -14.98
N SER A 76 2.04 -10.75 -15.19
CA SER A 76 1.52 -10.12 -16.41
C SER A 76 1.44 -8.59 -16.30
N GLY A 77 1.99 -8.00 -15.23
CA GLY A 77 1.83 -6.60 -14.89
C GLY A 77 0.58 -6.29 -14.07
N TYR A 78 0.43 -5.02 -13.71
CA TYR A 78 -0.64 -4.52 -12.87
C TYR A 78 -1.22 -3.22 -13.45
N GLN A 79 -2.45 -2.93 -13.03
CA GLN A 79 -3.13 -1.66 -13.27
C GLN A 79 -3.32 -0.94 -11.94
N VAL A 80 -3.25 0.39 -11.98
CA VAL A 80 -3.38 1.25 -10.80
C VAL A 80 -4.50 2.25 -11.00
N THR A 81 -5.38 2.35 -10.02
CA THR A 81 -6.36 3.43 -9.90
C THR A 81 -6.00 4.27 -8.69
N VAL A 82 -5.89 5.59 -8.88
CA VAL A 82 -5.58 6.54 -7.80
C VAL A 82 -6.64 7.62 -7.76
N THR A 83 -7.10 7.94 -6.55
CA THR A 83 -7.89 9.14 -6.25
C THR A 83 -7.08 10.04 -5.32
N GLY A 84 -7.06 11.35 -5.58
CA GLY A 84 -6.29 12.31 -4.77
C GLY A 84 -4.78 12.36 -5.10
N GLY A 85 -4.33 11.60 -6.09
CA GLY A 85 -2.95 11.61 -6.57
C GLY A 85 -2.81 11.09 -7.99
N GLU A 86 -1.58 11.04 -8.47
CA GLU A 86 -1.21 10.58 -9.81
C GLU A 86 -0.01 9.61 -9.75
N VAL A 87 0.01 8.62 -10.64
CA VAL A 87 1.13 7.69 -10.78
C VAL A 87 2.26 8.38 -11.56
N ILE A 88 3.45 8.43 -10.98
CA ILE A 88 4.63 9.03 -11.63
C ILE A 88 5.76 8.02 -11.89
N SER A 89 5.63 6.78 -11.41
CA SER A 89 6.52 5.68 -11.77
C SER A 89 6.24 5.17 -13.18
N ALA A 90 7.24 4.52 -13.80
CA ALA A 90 7.02 3.79 -15.05
C ALA A 90 5.96 2.69 -14.89
N PRO A 91 5.25 2.29 -15.97
CA PRO A 91 4.32 1.17 -15.93
C PRO A 91 4.99 -0.12 -15.43
N ASN A 92 4.28 -0.89 -14.60
CA ASN A 92 4.73 -2.17 -14.04
C ASN A 92 6.04 -2.10 -13.20
N ALA A 93 6.42 -0.91 -12.71
CA ALA A 93 7.60 -0.76 -11.87
C ALA A 93 7.43 -1.49 -10.51
N PRO A 94 8.48 -2.17 -10.00
CA PRO A 94 8.42 -2.82 -8.69
C PRO A 94 8.31 -1.82 -7.52
N ALA A 95 8.60 -0.54 -7.79
CA ALA A 95 8.33 0.59 -6.91
C ALA A 95 7.31 1.50 -7.61
N LEU A 96 6.06 1.41 -7.17
CA LEU A 96 4.97 2.28 -7.58
C LEU A 96 5.08 3.61 -6.82
N ILE A 97 5.16 4.73 -7.54
CA ILE A 97 5.32 6.05 -6.94
C ILE A 97 4.08 6.90 -7.27
N ILE A 98 3.44 7.41 -6.22
CA ILE A 98 2.26 8.27 -6.29
C ILE A 98 2.62 9.67 -5.82
N ALA A 99 2.31 10.69 -6.63
CA ALA A 99 2.38 12.09 -6.23
C ALA A 99 0.98 12.59 -5.80
N SER A 100 0.90 13.30 -4.67
CA SER A 100 -0.38 13.87 -4.21
C SER A 100 -0.84 15.03 -5.10
N ASN A 101 -2.15 15.09 -5.39
CA ASN A 101 -2.73 16.21 -6.13
C ASN A 101 -2.80 17.45 -5.24
N ALA A 102 -2.79 18.63 -5.86
CA ALA A 102 -2.98 19.88 -5.12
C ALA A 102 -4.34 19.90 -4.40
N GLY A 103 -4.31 20.20 -3.09
CA GLY A 103 -5.50 20.29 -2.24
C GLY A 103 -6.14 18.94 -1.86
N ALA A 104 -5.56 17.79 -2.26
CA ALA A 104 -6.04 16.50 -1.80
C ALA A 104 -5.75 16.32 -0.31
N THR A 105 -6.78 15.97 0.47
CA THR A 105 -6.67 15.66 1.91
C THR A 105 -6.48 14.17 2.18
N ALA A 106 -6.82 13.34 1.20
CA ALA A 106 -6.65 11.89 1.25
C ALA A 106 -6.29 11.35 -0.14
N VAL A 107 -5.58 10.23 -0.13
CA VAL A 107 -5.23 9.48 -1.33
C VAL A 107 -5.66 8.03 -1.15
N SER A 108 -6.31 7.48 -2.16
CA SER A 108 -6.70 6.07 -2.24
C SER A 108 -6.07 5.44 -3.47
N VAL A 109 -5.42 4.30 -3.29
CA VAL A 109 -4.72 3.54 -4.32
C VAL A 109 -5.29 2.13 -4.36
N THR A 110 -5.65 1.68 -5.56
CA THR A 110 -5.99 0.30 -5.84
C THR A 110 -5.06 -0.23 -6.91
N VAL A 111 -4.35 -1.32 -6.61
CA VAL A 111 -3.52 -2.06 -7.56
C VAL A 111 -4.17 -3.41 -7.79
N SER A 112 -4.42 -3.76 -9.05
CA SER A 112 -4.97 -5.07 -9.43
C SER A 112 -4.16 -5.67 -10.57
N PRO A 113 -4.27 -6.99 -10.84
CA PRO A 113 -3.64 -7.59 -12.00
C PRO A 113 -4.12 -6.91 -13.27
N ALA A 114 -3.23 -6.75 -14.25
CA ALA A 114 -3.64 -6.30 -15.57
C ALA A 114 -4.59 -7.34 -16.19
N ALA A 115 -5.67 -6.88 -16.82
CA ALA A 115 -6.55 -7.78 -17.56
C ALA A 115 -5.75 -8.54 -18.63
N THR A 116 -5.84 -9.87 -18.63
CA THR A 116 -5.26 -10.69 -19.69
C THR A 116 -6.00 -10.39 -21.00
N GLY A 117 -5.30 -9.84 -21.98
CA GLY A 117 -5.83 -9.61 -23.33
C GLY A 117 -5.92 -10.88 -24.17
#